data_AF-A0A921E848-F1
#
_entry.id   AF-A0A921E848-F1
#
_cell.length_a   1.000
_cell.length_b   1.000
_cell.length_c   1.000
_cell.angle_alpha   90.00
_cell.angle_beta   90.00
_cell.angle_gamma   90.00
#
_symmetry.space_group_name_H-M   'P 1'
#
loop_
_entity.id
_entity.type
_entity.pdbx_description
1 polymer ?
#
loop_
_entity_poly.entity_id
_entity_poly.type
_entity_poly.pdbx_seq_one_letter_code
_entity_poly.pdbx_strand_id
1 'polypeptide(L)'
;MRAFPVLAALATGFLPGLISQAASAAERQPFEIVKEWEVERTIGDTSANPCLMTYAYEDKEDNNAANAVVFALQGSSAVLVLVYQGWDFDKEEQVKVPLYLDKKPIKVKTTWIGDGKTLRTQLPDSVVPDLLAAKTVILRFEDSDADFKIPNFAAGYEALRRCDAAPVKPVATAPQAAPAQPPASPAPAPLPSQQRIAAYIVSLSVQRVLRECDIPSTNKERAGVDARMAALQPEMAPLEAQLKSEIQKNGTHCPGPDKQAEFQAVMRKVIDLSPEELVATLEKPPASPPAAPAAPDSKL
;
A
#
# COMPACT_ATOMS: atom_id res chain seq x y z
N MET A 1 -12.15 26.60 -26.68
CA MET A 1 -13.38 26.61 -25.84
C MET A 1 -13.82 25.17 -25.71
N ARG A 2 -13.98 24.50 -24.57
CA ARG A 2 -13.94 24.78 -23.12
C ARG A 2 -13.43 23.46 -22.48
N ALA A 3 -12.38 23.53 -21.66
CA ALA A 3 -12.43 23.38 -20.20
C ALA A 3 -12.59 21.92 -19.72
N PHE A 4 -11.49 21.32 -19.27
CA PHE A 4 -11.50 20.18 -18.33
C PHE A 4 -11.10 20.70 -16.95
N PRO A 5 -11.92 20.48 -15.91
CA PRO A 5 -11.67 20.95 -14.56
C PRO A 5 -10.76 20.02 -13.77
N VAL A 6 -10.21 20.63 -12.74
CA VAL A 6 -9.20 20.19 -11.79
C VAL A 6 -9.77 19.19 -10.77
N LEU A 7 -8.90 18.25 -10.40
CA LEU A 7 -8.82 17.52 -9.13
C LEU A 7 -9.53 18.21 -7.94
N ALA A 8 -10.62 17.62 -7.44
CA ALA A 8 -11.02 17.67 -6.02
C ALA A 8 -12.24 16.76 -5.74
N ALA A 9 -11.98 15.56 -5.23
CA ALA A 9 -12.82 14.78 -4.31
C ALA A 9 -11.96 13.54 -3.98
N LEU A 10 -11.67 13.18 -2.74
CA LEU A 10 -12.62 12.64 -1.79
C LEU A 10 -12.04 12.71 -0.38
N ALA A 11 -12.69 13.49 0.50
CA ALA A 11 -12.65 13.27 1.94
C ALA A 11 -13.76 14.11 2.60
N THR A 12 -14.95 13.53 2.71
CA THR A 12 -15.81 13.61 3.90
C THR A 12 -16.95 12.60 3.75
N GLY A 13 -16.95 11.59 4.61
CA GLY A 13 -18.03 10.63 4.77
C GLY A 13 -17.77 9.72 5.97
N PHE A 14 -18.34 10.11 7.12
CA PHE A 14 -18.61 9.31 8.32
C PHE A 14 -17.53 9.11 9.40
N LEU A 15 -17.69 9.86 10.49
CA LEU A 15 -17.90 9.29 11.84
C LEU A 15 -19.24 9.86 12.35
N PRO A 16 -20.02 9.21 13.25
CA PRO A 16 -19.73 8.02 14.06
C PRO A 16 -20.86 6.94 14.02
N GLY A 17 -20.55 5.69 14.36
CA GLY A 17 -21.63 4.71 14.64
C GLY A 17 -21.23 3.24 14.60
N LEU A 18 -20.74 2.75 15.74
CA LEU A 18 -20.85 1.37 16.23
C LEU A 18 -20.28 0.22 15.36
N ILE A 19 -19.13 -0.28 15.85
CA ILE A 19 -18.74 -1.69 15.88
C ILE A 19 -18.84 -2.41 14.53
N SER A 20 -17.77 -2.39 13.75
CA SER A 20 -17.29 -3.58 13.02
C SER A 20 -15.91 -3.31 12.45
N GLN A 21 -15.09 -4.34 12.51
CA GLN A 21 -13.65 -4.35 12.31
C GLN A 21 -13.24 -3.56 11.05
N ALA A 22 -12.52 -2.46 11.25
CA ALA A 22 -11.67 -1.94 10.20
C ALA A 22 -10.66 -3.03 9.90
N ALA A 23 -10.74 -3.61 8.70
CA ALA A 23 -9.65 -4.33 8.08
C ALA A 23 -8.50 -3.34 7.89
N SER A 24 -7.76 -3.08 8.98
CA SER A 24 -6.41 -2.54 8.88
C SER A 24 -5.66 -3.52 7.99
N ALA A 25 -4.99 -3.03 6.95
CA ALA A 25 -3.97 -3.81 6.27
C ALA A 25 -2.95 -4.21 7.34
N ALA A 26 -3.11 -5.41 7.89
CA ALA A 26 -2.33 -5.87 9.01
C ALA A 26 -0.86 -5.84 8.61
N GLU A 27 0.00 -5.41 9.54
CA GLU A 27 1.42 -5.22 9.31
C GLU A 27 2.02 -6.48 8.66
N ARG A 28 2.77 -6.30 7.57
CA ARG A 28 3.34 -7.39 6.78
C ARG A 28 4.83 -7.51 7.07
N GLN A 29 5.29 -8.73 7.28
CA GLN A 29 6.70 -9.05 7.39
C GLN A 29 7.14 -9.79 6.12
N PRO A 30 8.09 -9.24 5.34
CA PRO A 30 8.67 -9.94 4.21
C PRO A 30 9.27 -11.29 4.62
N PHE A 31 8.99 -12.33 3.84
CA PHE A 31 9.50 -13.67 4.04
C PHE A 31 10.52 -14.05 2.97
N GLU A 32 10.12 -13.99 1.70
CA GLU A 32 10.95 -14.38 0.56
C GLU A 32 10.45 -13.72 -0.73
N ILE A 33 11.33 -13.47 -1.70
CA ILE A 33 10.95 -13.16 -3.08
C ILE A 33 11.43 -14.31 -3.96
N VAL A 34 10.51 -14.97 -4.66
CA VAL A 34 10.81 -16.13 -5.52
C VAL A 34 10.17 -15.96 -6.89
N LYS A 35 10.99 -15.93 -7.94
CA LYS A 35 10.50 -15.82 -9.33
C LYS A 35 9.45 -14.72 -9.50
N GLU A 36 9.75 -13.55 -8.95
CA GLU A 36 8.92 -12.33 -8.98
C GLU A 36 7.67 -12.37 -8.08
N TRP A 37 7.42 -13.46 -7.37
CA TRP A 37 6.43 -13.50 -6.29
C TRP A 37 7.05 -13.02 -4.99
N GLU A 38 6.41 -12.05 -4.36
CA GLU A 38 6.72 -11.61 -3.01
C GLU A 38 5.87 -12.39 -2.02
N VAL A 39 6.48 -13.01 -1.03
CA VAL A 39 5.81 -13.75 0.03
C VAL A 39 5.99 -13.01 1.33
N GLU A 40 4.88 -12.75 2.02
CA GLU A 40 4.85 -11.98 3.26
C GLU A 40 3.96 -12.66 4.30
N ARG A 41 4.31 -12.48 5.57
CA ARG A 41 3.53 -12.93 6.72
C ARG A 41 2.74 -11.77 7.32
N THR A 42 1.48 -12.01 7.64
CA THR A 42 0.68 -11.10 8.46
C THR A 42 1.16 -11.15 9.92
N ILE A 43 1.64 -10.03 10.46
CA ILE A 43 2.04 -9.92 11.86
C ILE A 43 0.80 -10.02 12.77
N GLY A 44 0.91 -10.83 13.82
CA GLY A 44 -0.18 -11.06 14.77
C GLY A 44 -1.26 -12.04 14.30
N ASP A 45 -1.21 -12.49 13.05
CA ASP A 45 -2.07 -13.58 12.58
C ASP A 45 -1.55 -14.92 13.13
N THR A 46 -2.41 -15.55 13.95
CA THR A 46 -2.15 -16.84 14.58
C THR A 46 -2.91 -17.98 13.92
N SER A 47 -3.54 -17.73 12.76
CA SER A 47 -4.20 -18.75 11.96
C SER A 47 -3.21 -19.76 11.39
N ALA A 48 -3.73 -20.85 10.83
CA ALA A 48 -2.92 -21.88 10.19
C ALA A 48 -2.19 -21.39 8.93
N ASN A 49 -2.64 -20.27 8.33
CA ASN A 49 -2.13 -19.74 7.08
C ASN A 49 -1.96 -18.21 7.18
N PRO A 50 -0.97 -17.73 7.95
CA PRO A 50 -0.78 -16.30 8.17
C PRO A 50 -0.12 -15.59 7.00
N CYS A 51 0.35 -16.31 5.97
CA CYS A 51 1.10 -15.74 4.86
C CYS A 51 0.24 -15.52 3.61
N LEU A 52 0.72 -14.63 2.74
CA LEU A 52 0.22 -14.42 1.39
C LEU A 52 1.38 -14.33 0.40
N MET A 53 1.06 -14.49 -0.88
CA MET A 53 1.98 -14.25 -1.99
C MET A 53 1.37 -13.25 -2.97
N THR A 54 2.19 -12.32 -3.47
CA THR A 54 1.80 -11.25 -4.38
C THR A 54 2.68 -11.27 -5.62
N TYR A 55 2.07 -11.11 -6.78
CA TYR A 55 2.75 -10.78 -8.03
C TYR A 55 2.19 -9.47 -8.56
N ALA A 56 3.04 -8.45 -8.66
CA ALA A 56 2.67 -7.13 -9.16
C ALA A 56 3.45 -6.80 -10.44
N TYR A 57 2.79 -6.18 -11.41
CA TYR A 57 3.39 -5.83 -12.69
C TYR A 57 2.68 -4.65 -13.35
N GLU A 58 3.37 -3.98 -14.27
CA GLU A 58 2.78 -3.02 -15.19
C GLU A 58 2.46 -3.70 -16.52
N ASP A 59 1.23 -3.54 -17.02
CA ASP A 59 0.87 -4.06 -18.32
C ASP A 59 1.16 -3.06 -19.44
N LYS A 60 2.26 -3.30 -20.15
CA LYS A 60 2.71 -2.46 -21.26
C LYS A 60 1.72 -2.41 -22.43
N GLU A 61 0.85 -3.40 -22.55
CA GLU A 61 -0.18 -3.46 -23.60
C GLU A 61 -1.42 -2.64 -23.24
N ASP A 62 -1.55 -2.23 -21.97
CA ASP A 62 -2.65 -1.40 -21.46
C ASP A 62 -2.10 -0.14 -20.76
N ASN A 63 -1.36 0.69 -21.50
CA ASN A 63 -0.85 1.98 -21.03
C ASN A 63 -0.01 1.91 -19.72
N ASN A 64 0.70 0.80 -19.49
CA ASN A 64 1.42 0.51 -18.26
C ASN A 64 0.51 0.46 -17.02
N ALA A 65 -0.73 -0.02 -17.18
CA ALA A 65 -1.65 -0.18 -16.07
C ALA A 65 -1.04 -1.07 -14.98
N ALA A 66 -1.08 -0.59 -13.73
CA ALA A 66 -0.64 -1.36 -12.58
C ALA A 66 -1.63 -2.49 -12.26
N ASN A 67 -1.09 -3.71 -12.20
CA ASN A 67 -1.83 -4.94 -11.92
C ASN A 67 -1.18 -5.68 -10.76
N ALA A 68 -1.99 -6.39 -9.97
CA ALA A 68 -1.48 -7.35 -9.01
C ALA A 68 -2.41 -8.56 -8.83
N VAL A 69 -1.80 -9.70 -8.51
CA VAL A 69 -2.49 -10.91 -8.07
C VAL A 69 -1.98 -11.27 -6.69
N VAL A 70 -2.90 -11.37 -5.73
CA VAL A 70 -2.60 -11.80 -4.36
C VAL A 70 -3.29 -13.13 -4.10
N PHE A 71 -2.55 -14.07 -3.54
CA PHE A 71 -3.06 -15.39 -3.19
C PHE A 71 -2.69 -15.75 -1.75
N ALA A 72 -3.62 -16.33 -1.02
CA ALA A 72 -3.39 -16.86 0.32
C ALA A 72 -4.18 -18.14 0.54
N LEU A 73 -3.68 -19.01 1.42
CA LEU A 73 -4.45 -20.11 1.95
C LEU A 73 -5.23 -19.64 3.18
N GLN A 74 -6.40 -20.22 3.43
CA GLN A 74 -7.21 -19.94 4.61
C GLN A 74 -7.92 -21.22 5.05
N GLY A 75 -7.23 -22.04 5.83
CA GLY A 75 -7.74 -23.36 6.23
C GLY A 75 -7.95 -24.26 5.01
N SER A 76 -9.19 -24.69 4.75
CA SER A 76 -9.56 -25.50 3.58
C SER A 76 -10.00 -24.67 2.36
N SER A 77 -9.76 -23.36 2.39
CA SER A 77 -10.11 -22.45 1.31
C SER A 77 -8.87 -21.70 0.82
N ALA A 78 -8.96 -21.14 -0.37
CA ALA A 78 -7.98 -20.21 -0.93
C ALA A 78 -8.64 -18.85 -1.13
N VAL A 79 -7.90 -17.78 -0.86
CA VAL A 79 -8.30 -16.41 -1.16
C VAL A 79 -7.52 -15.96 -2.38
N LEU A 80 -8.24 -15.43 -3.37
CA LEU A 80 -7.66 -14.81 -4.55
C LEU A 80 -8.13 -13.36 -4.63
N VAL A 81 -7.19 -12.43 -4.75
CA VAL A 81 -7.46 -11.00 -4.95
C VAL A 81 -6.78 -10.57 -6.23
N LEU A 82 -7.53 -9.88 -7.07
CA LEU A 82 -7.08 -9.28 -8.31
C LEU A 82 -7.15 -7.77 -8.16
N VAL A 83 -6.08 -7.07 -8.53
CA VAL A 83 -5.97 -5.62 -8.45
C VAL A 83 -5.70 -5.10 -9.85
N TYR A 84 -6.54 -4.18 -10.31
CA TYR A 84 -6.34 -3.51 -11.59
C TYR A 84 -6.62 -2.02 -11.45
N GLN A 85 -5.67 -1.22 -11.91
CA GLN A 85 -5.73 0.25 -11.84
C GLN A 85 -7.00 0.85 -12.46
N GLY A 86 -7.51 0.24 -13.54
CA GLY A 86 -8.66 0.77 -14.28
C GLY A 86 -10.03 0.47 -13.66
N TRP A 87 -10.13 -0.40 -12.67
CA TRP A 87 -11.40 -0.71 -12.00
C TRP A 87 -11.84 0.39 -11.03
N ASP A 88 -13.11 0.44 -10.67
CA ASP A 88 -13.61 1.34 -9.62
C ASP A 88 -14.92 0.80 -9.05
N PHE A 89 -14.83 -0.27 -8.26
CA PHE A 89 -15.99 -0.92 -7.67
C PHE A 89 -16.47 -0.20 -6.43
N ASP A 90 -17.79 -0.26 -6.20
CA ASP A 90 -18.36 0.13 -4.92
C ASP A 90 -17.85 -0.78 -3.80
N LYS A 91 -17.82 -0.26 -2.57
CA LYS A 91 -17.40 -1.03 -1.41
C LYS A 91 -18.33 -2.24 -1.20
N GLU A 92 -17.73 -3.42 -1.18
CA GLU A 92 -18.41 -4.72 -1.04
C GLU A 92 -19.39 -5.04 -2.18
N GLU A 93 -19.18 -4.49 -3.37
CA GLU A 93 -19.98 -4.78 -4.56
C GLU A 93 -19.90 -6.26 -4.94
N GLN A 94 -21.05 -6.92 -5.18
CA GLN A 94 -21.07 -8.32 -5.59
C GLN A 94 -21.05 -8.45 -7.11
N VAL A 95 -19.98 -9.02 -7.64
CA VAL A 95 -19.79 -9.25 -9.07
C VAL A 95 -19.85 -10.76 -9.36
N LYS A 96 -20.66 -11.15 -10.35
CA LYS A 96 -20.81 -12.54 -10.78
C LYS A 96 -20.19 -12.71 -12.16
N VAL A 97 -18.90 -13.05 -12.17
CA VAL A 97 -18.16 -13.35 -13.40
C VAL A 97 -17.50 -14.72 -13.32
N PRO A 98 -17.56 -15.52 -14.40
CA PRO A 98 -16.85 -16.78 -14.46
C PRO A 98 -15.34 -16.61 -14.38
N LEU A 99 -14.71 -17.48 -13.59
CA LEU A 99 -13.25 -17.61 -13.51
C LEU A 99 -12.76 -18.65 -14.52
N TYR A 100 -11.77 -18.28 -15.32
CA TYR A 100 -11.00 -19.17 -16.18
C TYR A 100 -9.54 -19.19 -15.72
N LEU A 101 -8.92 -20.36 -15.79
CA LEU A 101 -7.47 -20.51 -15.68
C LEU A 101 -6.93 -20.91 -17.04
N ASP A 102 -6.13 -20.04 -17.63
CA ASP A 102 -5.86 -20.02 -19.05
C ASP A 102 -7.16 -20.12 -19.86
N LYS A 103 -7.34 -21.19 -20.64
CA LYS A 103 -8.56 -21.41 -21.46
C LYS A 103 -9.59 -22.31 -20.79
N LYS A 104 -9.36 -22.74 -19.54
CA LYS A 104 -10.22 -23.72 -18.86
C LYS A 104 -11.14 -23.02 -17.85
N PRO A 105 -12.47 -23.16 -17.98
CA PRO A 105 -13.38 -22.64 -16.98
C PRO A 105 -13.23 -23.42 -15.67
N ILE A 106 -13.21 -22.72 -14.55
CA ILE A 106 -13.28 -23.33 -13.23
C ILE A 106 -14.75 -23.61 -12.91
N LYS A 107 -15.06 -24.87 -12.56
CA LYS A 107 -16.43 -25.35 -12.33
C LYS A 107 -17.05 -24.86 -11.00
N VAL A 108 -16.35 -23.99 -10.29
CA VAL A 108 -16.79 -23.40 -9.03
C VAL A 108 -17.59 -22.14 -9.35
N LYS A 109 -18.79 -22.02 -8.77
CA LYS A 109 -19.52 -20.75 -8.81
C LYS A 109 -18.79 -19.75 -7.91
N THR A 110 -18.14 -18.78 -8.53
CA THR A 110 -17.41 -17.71 -7.83
C THR A 110 -18.29 -16.48 -7.68
N THR A 111 -18.44 -16.02 -6.44
CA THR A 111 -18.91 -14.66 -6.16
C THR A 111 -17.68 -13.81 -5.88
N TRP A 112 -17.51 -12.74 -6.63
CA TRP A 112 -16.46 -11.76 -6.42
C TRP A 112 -17.00 -10.59 -5.61
N ILE A 113 -16.18 -10.06 -4.73
CA ILE A 113 -16.47 -8.87 -3.95
C ILE A 113 -15.53 -7.77 -4.42
N GLY A 114 -16.10 -6.71 -4.99
CA GLY A 114 -15.41 -5.50 -5.39
C GLY A 114 -15.20 -4.57 -4.20
N ASP A 115 -14.05 -3.89 -4.19
CA ASP A 115 -13.77 -2.77 -3.32
C ASP A 115 -12.69 -1.90 -3.98
N GLY A 116 -13.10 -0.75 -4.54
CA GLY A 116 -12.23 0.16 -5.26
C GLY A 116 -11.55 -0.51 -6.45
N LYS A 117 -10.21 -0.66 -6.39
CA LYS A 117 -9.40 -1.24 -7.47
C LYS A 117 -9.26 -2.76 -7.39
N THR A 118 -9.98 -3.41 -6.47
CA THR A 118 -9.78 -4.83 -6.13
C THR A 118 -11.03 -5.66 -6.35
N LEU A 119 -10.85 -6.89 -6.80
CA LEU A 119 -11.85 -7.96 -6.73
C LEU A 119 -11.27 -9.12 -5.92
N ARG A 120 -11.99 -9.53 -4.88
CA ARG A 120 -11.61 -10.67 -4.04
C ARG A 120 -12.64 -11.79 -4.11
N THR A 121 -12.19 -13.03 -4.03
CA THR A 121 -13.07 -14.19 -3.90
C THR A 121 -12.46 -15.26 -3.00
N GLN A 122 -13.30 -16.14 -2.49
CA GLN A 122 -12.90 -17.35 -1.80
C GLN A 122 -13.19 -18.56 -2.68
N LEU A 123 -12.20 -19.42 -2.82
CA LEU A 123 -12.24 -20.63 -3.64
C LEU A 123 -12.02 -21.84 -2.74
N PRO A 124 -12.60 -23.01 -3.08
CA PRO A 124 -12.21 -24.26 -2.43
C PRO A 124 -10.74 -24.57 -2.77
N ASP A 125 -10.01 -25.17 -1.84
CA ASP A 125 -8.62 -25.61 -2.03
C ASP A 125 -8.41 -26.54 -3.24
N SER A 126 -9.46 -27.25 -3.66
CA SER A 126 -9.49 -28.07 -4.89
C SER A 126 -9.11 -27.32 -6.18
N VAL A 127 -9.12 -25.98 -6.19
CA VAL A 127 -8.67 -25.16 -7.34
C VAL A 127 -7.14 -25.09 -7.45
N VAL A 128 -6.42 -25.35 -6.36
CA VAL A 128 -4.96 -25.16 -6.29
C VAL A 128 -4.21 -25.95 -7.37
N PRO A 129 -4.51 -27.24 -7.65
CA PRO A 129 -3.84 -27.97 -8.72
C PRO A 129 -3.98 -27.30 -10.10
N ASP A 130 -5.13 -26.70 -10.39
CA ASP A 130 -5.34 -25.98 -11.65
C ASP A 130 -4.55 -24.66 -11.67
N LEU A 131 -4.48 -23.93 -10.56
CA LEU A 131 -3.63 -22.73 -10.42
C LEU A 131 -2.14 -23.03 -10.60
N LEU A 132 -1.66 -24.15 -10.04
CA LEU A 132 -0.27 -24.59 -10.19
C LEU A 132 0.12 -24.87 -11.65
N ALA A 133 -0.85 -25.25 -12.49
CA ALA A 133 -0.63 -25.53 -13.90
C ALA A 133 -0.86 -24.32 -14.82
N ALA A 134 -1.52 -23.28 -14.31
CA ALA A 134 -1.95 -22.13 -15.10
C ALA A 134 -0.86 -21.05 -15.22
N LYS A 135 -1.00 -20.20 -16.24
CA LYS A 135 -0.17 -19.00 -16.42
C LYS A 135 -0.97 -17.72 -16.36
N THR A 136 -2.28 -17.81 -16.50
CA THR A 136 -3.20 -16.68 -16.50
C THR A 136 -4.47 -16.99 -15.72
N VAL A 137 -4.96 -15.98 -15.01
CA VAL A 137 -6.28 -15.92 -14.40
C VAL A 137 -7.11 -14.98 -15.25
N ILE A 138 -8.28 -15.42 -15.72
CA ILE A 138 -9.13 -14.62 -16.59
C ILE A 138 -10.52 -14.48 -15.97
N LEU A 139 -10.99 -13.24 -15.83
CA LEU A 139 -12.38 -12.93 -15.51
C LEU A 139 -13.12 -12.55 -16.78
N ARG A 140 -14.16 -13.31 -17.12
CA ARG A 140 -14.98 -13.04 -18.30
C ARG A 140 -16.20 -12.20 -17.94
N PHE A 141 -16.18 -10.93 -18.29
CA PHE A 141 -17.34 -10.04 -18.25
C PHE A 141 -18.16 -10.19 -19.54
N GLU A 142 -19.34 -9.57 -19.60
CA GLU A 142 -20.20 -9.66 -20.79
C GLU A 142 -19.55 -9.03 -22.03
N ASP A 143 -18.85 -7.91 -21.84
CA ASP A 143 -18.28 -7.10 -22.94
C ASP A 143 -16.75 -7.21 -23.07
N SER A 144 -16.07 -7.85 -22.12
CA SER A 144 -14.61 -7.93 -22.10
C SER A 144 -14.07 -9.05 -21.21
N ASP A 145 -12.87 -9.53 -21.50
CA ASP A 145 -12.09 -10.38 -20.59
C ASP A 145 -11.07 -9.51 -19.84
N ALA A 146 -10.87 -9.78 -18.55
CA ALA A 146 -9.81 -9.21 -17.74
C ALA A 146 -8.76 -10.29 -17.44
N ASP A 147 -7.57 -10.14 -18.01
CA ASP A 147 -6.50 -11.12 -17.99
C ASP A 147 -5.41 -10.74 -16.99
N PHE A 148 -5.14 -11.64 -16.04
CA PHE A 148 -4.11 -11.47 -15.02
C PHE A 148 -3.01 -12.51 -15.20
N LYS A 149 -1.76 -12.05 -15.31
CA LYS A 149 -0.58 -12.90 -15.44
C LYS A 149 -0.24 -13.51 -14.07
N ILE A 150 -0.02 -14.83 -14.03
CA ILE A 150 0.45 -15.57 -12.84
C ILE A 150 1.68 -16.44 -13.18
N PRO A 151 2.77 -15.84 -13.69
CA PRO A 151 3.95 -16.60 -14.11
C PRO A 151 4.58 -17.30 -12.92
N ASN A 152 5.07 -18.53 -13.08
CA ASN A 152 5.78 -19.25 -12.00
C ASN A 152 4.97 -19.41 -10.70
N PHE A 153 3.63 -19.42 -10.76
CA PHE A 153 2.75 -19.55 -9.58
C PHE A 153 3.15 -20.70 -8.66
N ALA A 154 3.54 -21.85 -9.22
CA ALA A 154 4.00 -23.00 -8.43
C ALA A 154 5.21 -22.70 -7.54
N ALA A 155 6.17 -21.89 -8.00
CA ALA A 155 7.33 -21.51 -7.19
C ALA A 155 6.94 -20.60 -6.03
N GLY A 156 6.06 -19.62 -6.28
CA GLY A 156 5.49 -18.77 -5.25
C GLY A 156 4.65 -19.55 -4.24
N TYR A 157 3.84 -20.50 -4.70
CA TYR A 157 3.01 -21.35 -3.84
C TYR A 157 3.83 -22.24 -2.91
N GLU A 158 4.93 -22.81 -3.40
CA GLU A 158 5.86 -23.55 -2.54
C GLU A 158 6.51 -22.66 -1.48
N ALA A 159 6.85 -21.41 -1.81
CA ALA A 159 7.35 -20.45 -0.82
C ALA A 159 6.27 -20.02 0.18
N LEU A 160 5.03 -19.81 -0.26
CA LEU A 160 3.88 -19.57 0.60
C LEU A 160 3.70 -20.69 1.62
N ARG A 161 3.73 -21.95 1.17
CA ARG A 161 3.64 -23.11 2.07
C ARG A 161 4.77 -23.17 3.10
N ARG A 162 6.00 -22.84 2.69
CA ARG A 162 7.13 -22.73 3.64
C ARG A 162 6.91 -21.60 4.64
N CYS A 163 6.36 -20.47 4.19
CA CYS A 163 6.02 -19.35 5.06
C CYS A 163 4.97 -19.76 6.09
N ASP A 164 3.88 -20.40 5.68
CA ASP A 164 2.81 -20.86 6.58
C ASP A 164 3.31 -21.90 7.59
N ALA A 165 4.14 -22.84 7.13
CA ALA A 165 4.70 -23.89 7.98
C ALA A 165 5.85 -23.41 8.89
N ALA A 166 6.47 -22.27 8.57
CA ALA A 166 7.54 -21.75 9.40
C ALA A 166 6.97 -21.42 10.78
N PRO A 167 7.64 -21.85 11.87
CA PRO A 167 7.26 -21.41 13.20
C PRO A 167 7.25 -19.88 13.19
N VAL A 168 6.25 -19.28 13.83
CA VAL A 168 6.29 -17.84 14.15
C VAL A 168 7.63 -17.67 14.84
N LYS A 169 8.62 -17.04 14.16
CA LYS A 169 9.86 -16.72 14.83
C LYS A 169 9.43 -15.87 16.02
N PRO A 170 9.62 -16.34 17.26
CA PRO A 170 9.42 -15.46 18.38
C PRO A 170 10.33 -14.29 18.09
N VAL A 171 9.78 -13.07 18.04
CA VAL A 171 10.61 -11.90 18.35
C VAL A 171 11.25 -12.28 19.68
N ALA A 172 12.57 -12.52 19.68
CA ALA A 172 13.22 -13.24 20.77
C ALA A 172 12.89 -12.59 22.12
N THR A 173 11.96 -13.20 22.85
CA THR A 173 11.62 -12.83 24.21
C THR A 173 12.69 -13.46 25.09
N ALA A 174 13.73 -12.69 25.39
CA ALA A 174 14.72 -13.09 26.38
C ALA A 174 14.03 -13.19 27.77
N PRO A 175 14.44 -14.13 28.65
CA PRO A 175 13.74 -14.40 29.91
C PRO A 175 13.78 -13.21 30.86
N GLN A 176 12.62 -12.76 31.35
CA GLN A 176 12.53 -11.82 32.47
C GLN A 176 12.88 -12.55 33.78
N ALA A 177 14.04 -12.20 34.35
CA ALA A 177 14.35 -12.45 35.75
C ALA A 177 14.38 -11.11 36.51
N ALA A 178 13.72 -11.07 37.67
CA ALA A 178 13.66 -9.92 38.56
C ALA A 178 14.99 -9.72 39.34
N PRO A 179 15.20 -8.59 40.07
CA PRO A 179 16.06 -7.50 39.65
C PRO A 179 17.42 -7.46 40.37
N ALA A 180 18.48 -7.09 39.64
CA ALA A 180 19.68 -6.48 40.21
C ALA A 180 20.34 -5.55 39.15
N GLN A 181 20.33 -4.24 39.41
CA GLN A 181 21.15 -3.21 38.71
C GLN A 181 22.64 -3.38 39.14
N PRO A 182 23.71 -2.88 38.43
CA PRO A 182 23.83 -1.89 37.32
C PRO A 182 24.86 -2.33 36.21
N PRO A 183 25.40 -1.48 35.29
CA PRO A 183 25.00 -0.17 34.75
C PRO A 183 24.54 -0.25 33.26
N ALA A 184 23.86 0.81 32.81
CA ALA A 184 23.16 0.89 31.53
C ALA A 184 24.09 0.81 30.30
N SER A 185 23.83 -0.16 29.42
CA SER A 185 24.14 -0.11 27.99
C SER A 185 22.81 0.05 27.22
N PRO A 186 22.78 0.83 26.13
CA PRO A 186 21.56 1.40 25.57
C PRO A 186 20.64 0.34 24.97
N ALA A 187 19.34 0.52 25.20
CA ALA A 187 18.27 -0.34 24.68
C ALA A 187 18.35 -0.49 23.14
N PRO A 188 18.03 -1.67 22.57
CA PRO A 188 17.72 -1.79 21.15
C PRO A 188 16.54 -0.87 20.82
N ALA A 189 16.71 -0.01 19.82
CA ALA A 189 15.68 0.92 19.40
C ALA A 189 14.42 0.16 18.93
N PRO A 190 13.21 0.61 19.31
CA PRO A 190 11.97 0.05 18.78
C PRO A 190 11.93 0.17 17.25
N LEU A 191 11.41 -0.85 16.56
CA LEU A 191 11.13 -0.74 15.13
C LEU A 191 10.22 0.49 14.90
N PRO A 192 10.51 1.31 13.87
CA PRO A 192 9.76 2.54 13.67
C PRO A 192 8.31 2.26 13.29
N SER A 193 7.39 3.06 13.82
CA SER A 193 5.97 2.96 13.47
C SER A 193 5.73 3.19 11.97
N GLN A 194 4.64 2.64 11.42
CA GLN A 194 4.26 2.89 10.03
C GLN A 194 4.18 4.39 9.68
N GLN A 195 3.74 5.23 10.61
CA GLN A 195 3.71 6.68 10.45
C GLN A 195 5.12 7.27 10.31
N ARG A 196 6.09 6.77 11.06
CA ARG A 196 7.50 7.19 10.94
C ARG A 196 8.12 6.74 9.63
N ILE A 197 7.79 5.54 9.17
CA ILE A 197 8.21 5.04 7.84
C ILE A 197 7.60 5.93 6.74
N ALA A 198 6.30 6.22 6.80
CA ALA A 198 5.63 7.10 5.84
C ALA A 198 6.21 8.53 5.84
N ALA A 199 6.43 9.12 7.02
CA ALA A 199 7.07 10.42 7.15
C ALA A 199 8.50 10.44 6.55
N TYR A 200 9.25 9.35 6.71
CA TYR A 200 10.58 9.19 6.13
C TYR A 200 10.52 9.10 4.60
N ILE A 201 9.57 8.36 4.04
CA ILE A 201 9.35 8.27 2.58
C ILE A 201 8.97 9.64 1.99
N VAL A 202 8.06 10.37 2.64
CA VAL A 202 7.68 11.74 2.24
C VAL A 202 8.92 12.65 2.25
N SER A 203 9.73 12.56 3.31
CA SER A 203 10.95 13.36 3.44
C SER A 203 12.01 13.01 2.38
N LEU A 204 12.20 11.73 2.06
CA LEU A 204 13.04 11.27 0.94
C LEU A 204 12.57 11.84 -0.40
N SER A 205 11.26 11.85 -0.62
CA SER A 205 10.65 12.37 -1.85
C SER A 205 10.87 13.88 -1.98
N VAL A 206 10.67 14.64 -0.90
CA VAL A 206 10.98 16.08 -0.86
C VAL A 206 12.47 16.35 -1.11
N GLN A 207 13.36 15.61 -0.46
CA GLN A 207 14.81 15.77 -0.63
C GLN A 207 15.27 15.46 -2.05
N ARG A 208 14.61 14.53 -2.73
CA ARG A 208 14.87 14.19 -4.13
C ARG A 208 14.40 15.29 -5.08
N VAL A 209 13.18 15.79 -4.92
CA VAL A 209 12.67 16.92 -5.72
C VAL A 209 13.56 18.15 -5.53
N LEU A 210 14.02 18.45 -4.32
CA LEU A 210 14.95 19.56 -4.05
C LEU A 210 16.33 19.40 -4.72
N ARG A 211 16.73 18.17 -5.04
CA ARG A 211 18.00 17.87 -5.71
C ARG A 211 17.90 17.82 -7.22
N GLU A 212 16.80 17.28 -7.74
CA GLU A 212 16.63 16.98 -9.16
C GLU A 212 15.80 18.04 -9.90
N CYS A 213 15.01 18.84 -9.19
CA CYS A 213 14.13 19.86 -9.77
C CYS A 213 14.56 21.27 -9.37
N ASP A 214 14.39 22.24 -10.28
CA ASP A 214 14.67 23.65 -10.02
C ASP A 214 13.52 24.31 -9.24
N ILE A 215 13.44 23.98 -7.95
CA ILE A 215 12.42 24.51 -7.03
C ILE A 215 13.03 25.62 -6.16
N PRO A 216 12.37 26.80 -6.09
CA PRO A 216 12.80 27.85 -5.17
C PRO A 216 12.65 27.38 -3.72
N SER A 217 13.79 27.18 -3.07
CA SER A 217 13.92 26.78 -1.66
C SER A 217 15.13 27.48 -1.05
N THR A 218 15.03 27.89 0.20
CA THR A 218 16.15 28.51 0.93
C THR A 218 17.10 27.45 1.50
N ASN A 219 18.35 27.85 1.77
CA ASN A 219 19.33 26.99 2.44
C ASN A 219 18.85 26.50 3.81
N LYS A 220 18.06 27.34 4.51
CA LYS A 220 17.47 27.00 5.81
C LYS A 220 16.44 25.86 5.68
N GLU A 221 15.62 25.89 4.64
CA GLU A 221 14.60 24.84 4.41
C GLU A 221 15.24 23.51 4.01
N ARG A 222 16.26 23.53 3.14
CA ARG A 222 17.04 22.33 2.79
C ARG A 222 17.70 21.70 4.01
N ALA A 223 18.36 22.53 4.82
CA ALA A 223 18.96 22.07 6.08
C ALA A 223 17.92 21.53 7.08
N GLY A 224 16.72 22.10 7.11
CA GLY A 224 15.62 21.61 7.94
C GLY A 224 15.14 20.22 7.53
N VAL A 225 14.98 19.98 6.22
CA VAL A 225 14.63 18.65 5.67
C VAL A 225 15.74 17.65 5.95
N ASP A 226 17.01 18.03 5.74
CA ASP A 226 18.17 17.16 6.02
C ASP A 226 18.27 16.80 7.50
N ALA A 227 18.00 17.75 8.41
CA ALA A 227 17.98 17.50 9.85
C ALA A 227 16.87 16.51 10.25
N ARG A 228 15.69 16.60 9.63
CA ARG A 228 14.60 15.64 9.84
C ARG A 228 14.94 14.25 9.35
N MET A 229 15.57 14.17 8.19
CA MET A 229 16.09 12.91 7.65
C MET A 229 17.14 12.29 8.57
N ALA A 230 18.10 13.08 9.04
CA ALA A 230 19.14 12.61 9.96
C ALA A 230 18.56 12.12 11.31
N ALA A 231 17.48 12.73 11.79
CA ALA A 231 16.82 12.31 13.03
C ALA A 231 16.10 10.95 12.90
N LEU A 232 15.52 10.65 11.73
CA LEU A 232 14.82 9.39 11.47
C LEU A 232 15.74 8.28 10.94
N GLN A 233 16.90 8.64 10.41
CA GLN A 233 17.83 7.70 9.76
C GLN A 233 18.26 6.53 10.65
N PRO A 234 18.57 6.68 11.95
CA PRO A 234 18.98 5.55 12.79
C PRO A 234 17.89 4.48 12.93
N GLU A 235 16.61 4.90 12.94
CA GLU A 235 15.46 3.99 13.01
C GLU A 235 15.19 3.33 11.65
N MET A 236 15.52 4.02 10.56
CA MET A 236 15.26 3.56 9.19
C MET A 236 16.42 2.78 8.57
N ALA A 237 17.59 2.74 9.21
CA ALA A 237 18.78 2.06 8.74
C ALA A 237 18.55 0.63 8.17
N PRO A 238 17.72 -0.26 8.77
CA PRO A 238 17.49 -1.59 8.21
C PRO A 238 16.61 -1.59 6.94
N LEU A 239 15.83 -0.53 6.70
CA LEU A 239 14.89 -0.41 5.59
C LEU A 239 15.35 0.59 4.51
N GLU A 240 16.34 1.43 4.80
CA GLU A 240 16.71 2.60 4.00
C GLU A 240 17.08 2.24 2.55
N ALA A 241 17.83 1.15 2.35
CA ALA A 241 18.22 0.69 1.01
C ALA A 241 17.00 0.26 0.18
N GLN A 242 16.04 -0.45 0.79
CA GLN A 242 14.81 -0.88 0.14
C GLN A 242 13.93 0.33 -0.20
N LEU A 243 13.70 1.22 0.77
CA LEU A 243 12.88 2.42 0.57
C LEU A 243 13.44 3.33 -0.54
N LYS A 244 14.75 3.54 -0.58
CA LYS A 244 15.38 4.33 -1.66
C LYS A 244 15.22 3.67 -3.03
N SER A 245 15.35 2.35 -3.10
CA SER A 245 15.14 1.58 -4.34
C SER A 245 13.71 1.74 -4.87
N GLU A 246 12.70 1.57 -4.01
CA GLU A 246 11.29 1.73 -4.39
C GLU A 246 10.97 3.15 -4.87
N ILE A 247 11.45 4.18 -4.17
CA ILE A 247 11.29 5.56 -4.61
C ILE A 247 12.01 5.78 -5.94
N GLN A 248 13.17 5.16 -6.18
CA GLN A 248 13.91 5.26 -7.45
C GLN A 248 13.18 4.64 -8.64
N LYS A 249 12.52 3.50 -8.45
CA LYS A 249 11.71 2.86 -9.49
C LYS A 249 10.55 3.76 -9.95
N ASN A 250 9.89 4.45 -9.02
CA ASN A 250 8.74 5.33 -9.30
C ASN A 250 9.11 6.65 -10.01
N GLY A 251 10.41 6.90 -10.21
CA GLY A 251 10.92 8.13 -10.82
C GLY A 251 10.70 9.39 -9.99
N THR A 252 11.19 10.52 -10.48
CA THR A 252 11.01 11.83 -9.86
C THR A 252 10.14 12.69 -10.77
N HIS A 253 8.99 13.14 -10.26
CA HIS A 253 8.12 14.07 -10.97
C HIS A 253 8.33 15.47 -10.41
N CYS A 254 8.93 16.36 -11.21
CA CYS A 254 9.11 17.76 -10.81
C CYS A 254 7.77 18.51 -10.83
N PRO A 255 7.39 19.20 -9.74
CA PRO A 255 6.13 19.93 -9.72
C PRO A 255 6.17 21.10 -10.71
N GLY A 256 5.13 21.20 -11.54
CA GLY A 256 4.92 22.34 -12.43
C GLY A 256 4.68 23.65 -11.66
N PRO A 257 4.72 24.82 -12.33
CA PRO A 257 4.57 26.13 -11.68
C PRO A 257 3.30 26.27 -10.84
N ASP A 258 2.21 25.64 -11.26
CA ASP A 258 0.91 25.59 -10.58
C ASP A 258 0.91 24.73 -9.30
N LYS A 259 1.91 23.86 -9.13
CA LYS A 259 2.07 22.94 -7.99
C LYS A 259 3.22 23.30 -7.05
N GLN A 260 3.99 24.33 -7.36
CA GLN A 260 5.11 24.77 -6.52
C GLN A 260 4.67 25.24 -5.13
N ALA A 261 3.55 25.96 -5.03
CA ALA A 261 3.04 26.44 -3.74
C ALA A 261 2.61 25.29 -2.81
N GLU A 262 1.98 24.25 -3.39
CA GLU A 262 1.59 23.04 -2.66
C GLU A 262 2.84 22.28 -2.18
N PHE A 263 3.84 22.12 -3.05
CA PHE A 263 5.11 21.49 -2.69
C PHE A 263 5.84 22.24 -1.57
N GLN A 264 5.90 23.58 -1.63
CA GLN A 264 6.50 24.39 -0.58
C GLN A 264 5.76 24.26 0.76
N ALA A 265 4.43 24.09 0.73
CA ALA A 265 3.65 23.85 1.94
C ALA A 265 3.96 22.46 2.54
N VAL A 266 4.13 21.43 1.71
CA VAL A 266 4.56 20.09 2.16
C VAL A 266 5.97 20.12 2.74
N MET A 267 6.92 20.80 2.09
CA MET A 267 8.28 20.97 2.59
C MET A 267 8.30 21.64 3.97
N ARG A 268 7.51 22.70 4.18
CA ARG A 268 7.38 23.34 5.50
C ARG A 268 6.80 22.39 6.54
N LYS A 269 5.76 21.63 6.19
CA LYS A 269 5.19 20.60 7.09
C LYS A 269 6.22 19.55 7.49
N VAL A 270 7.06 19.09 6.56
CA VAL A 270 8.16 18.14 6.86
C VAL A 270 9.12 18.71 7.89
N ILE A 271 9.45 19.99 7.79
CA ILE A 271 10.37 20.67 8.72
C ILE A 271 9.71 20.85 10.09
N ASP A 272 8.48 21.36 10.10
CA ASP A 272 7.85 21.91 11.30
C ASP A 272 7.09 20.87 12.14
N LEU A 273 6.55 19.81 11.52
CA LEU A 273 5.72 18.81 12.20
C LEU A 273 6.53 17.61 12.71
N SER A 274 5.99 16.92 13.73
CA SER A 274 6.45 15.57 14.06
C SER A 274 6.09 14.59 12.93
N PRO A 275 6.78 13.43 12.82
CA PRO A 275 6.47 12.40 11.83
C PRO A 275 4.99 12.00 11.81
N GLU A 276 4.40 11.86 13.01
CA GLU A 276 3.02 11.46 13.20
C GLU A 276 2.04 12.57 12.76
N GLU A 277 2.32 13.83 13.12
CA GLU A 277 1.53 14.99 12.70
C GLU A 277 1.64 15.28 11.20
N LEU A 278 2.82 15.05 10.62
CA LEU A 278 3.05 15.20 9.18
C LEU A 278 2.13 14.28 8.40
N VAL A 279 2.11 13.00 8.74
CA VAL A 279 1.27 11.99 8.08
C VAL A 279 -0.21 12.35 8.25
N ALA A 280 -0.64 12.63 9.48
CA ALA A 280 -2.03 13.03 9.76
C ALA A 280 -2.46 14.30 8.99
N THR A 281 -1.53 15.23 8.76
CA THR A 281 -1.82 16.49 8.03
C THR A 281 -1.80 16.32 6.50
N LEU A 282 -1.11 15.31 5.98
CA LEU A 282 -1.08 14.99 4.56
C LEU A 282 -2.28 14.11 4.14
N GLU A 283 -2.79 13.29 5.05
CA GLU A 283 -4.05 12.53 4.86
C GLU A 283 -5.29 13.43 4.91
N LYS A 284 -5.19 14.61 5.53
CA LYS A 284 -6.28 15.58 5.63
C LYS A 284 -6.37 16.44 4.35
N PRO A 285 -7.53 16.49 3.66
CA PRO A 285 -7.72 17.40 2.52
C PRO A 285 -7.53 18.87 2.94
N PRO A 286 -7.05 19.77 2.05
CA PRO A 286 -6.89 21.17 2.37
C PRO A 286 -8.24 21.79 2.75
N ALA A 287 -8.30 22.46 3.91
CA ALA A 287 -9.49 23.15 4.36
C ALA A 287 -9.84 24.28 3.38
N SER A 288 -11.06 24.25 2.84
CA SER A 288 -11.61 25.32 2.01
C SER A 288 -11.58 26.66 2.78
N PRO A 289 -11.18 27.78 2.15
CA PRO A 289 -11.20 29.08 2.81
C PRO A 289 -12.64 29.47 3.20
N PRO A 290 -12.82 30.21 4.32
CA PRO A 290 -14.14 30.61 4.79
C PRO A 290 -14.83 31.49 3.73
N ALA A 291 -16.08 31.14 3.43
CA ALA A 291 -16.91 31.88 2.50
C ALA A 291 -17.04 33.35 2.92
N ALA A 292 -16.77 34.26 1.99
CA ALA A 292 -16.96 35.69 2.18
C ALA A 292 -18.45 35.99 2.47
N PRO A 293 -18.76 36.96 3.36
CA PRO A 293 -20.14 37.30 3.69
C PRO A 293 -20.89 37.82 2.47
N ALA A 294 -22.11 37.32 2.28
CA ALA A 294 -23.01 37.73 1.20
C ALA A 294 -23.32 39.23 1.29
N ALA A 295 -23.12 39.94 0.18
CA ALA A 295 -23.55 41.32 0.01
C ALA A 295 -25.09 41.39 -0.04
N PRO A 296 -25.71 42.48 0.47
CA PRO A 296 -27.16 42.58 0.58
C PRO A 296 -27.83 42.73 -0.79
N ASP A 297 -28.92 41.99 -0.98
CA ASP A 297 -29.81 42.07 -2.14
C ASP A 297 -30.33 43.49 -2.32
N SER A 298 -29.90 44.14 -3.40
CA SER A 298 -30.60 45.28 -3.98
C SER A 298 -31.51 44.78 -5.08
N LYS A 299 -32.83 44.81 -4.82
CA LYS A 299 -33.84 44.99 -5.87
C LYS A 299 -35.16 45.48 -5.29
N LEU A 300 -35.54 46.66 -5.82
CA LEU A 300 -36.81 47.39 -5.79
C LEU A 300 -37.12 48.22 -4.55
#